data_AF-G2Q4W5-F1
#
_entry.id   AF-G2Q4W5-F1
#
_cell.length_a   1.000
_cell.length_b   1.000
_cell.length_c   1.000
_cell.angle_alpha   90.00
_cell.angle_beta   90.00
_cell.angle_gamma   90.00
#
_symmetry.space_group_name_H-M   'P 1'
#
loop_
_entity.id
_entity.type
_entity.pdbx_description
1 polymer ?
#
loop_
_entity_poly.entity_id
_entity_poly.type
_entity_poly.pdbx_seq_one_letter_code
_entity_poly.pdbx_strand_id
1 'polypeptide(L)'
;MASPSQVAPSWLARLDEMAADIIPSTYPIETDTLGIIKKLLLAQGDDNAAVGEAVHEIRSFYTTKLFPPNDPFYRDLPDHGVSQVVGAVVDHVFELASAVPWKESAHKRLADLLIALKENATTTGFDPAVRRFTLLPTRRIAHSRAELES
;
A
#
# COMPACT_ATOMS: atom_id res chain seq x y z
N MET A 1 -13.55 -35.88 -18.80
CA MET A 1 -14.17 -34.57 -18.54
C MET A 1 -13.04 -33.56 -18.46
N ALA A 2 -12.95 -32.64 -19.41
CA ALA A 2 -11.98 -31.56 -19.36
C ALA A 2 -12.41 -30.58 -18.25
N SER A 3 -11.51 -30.28 -17.31
CA SER A 3 -11.70 -29.18 -16.36
C SER A 3 -11.98 -27.91 -17.16
N PRO A 4 -12.93 -27.05 -16.75
CA PRO A 4 -13.09 -25.76 -17.39
C PRO A 4 -11.73 -25.06 -17.29
N SER A 5 -11.15 -24.73 -18.44
CA SER A 5 -9.97 -23.86 -18.50
C SER A 5 -10.33 -22.62 -17.71
N GLN A 6 -9.77 -22.45 -16.52
CA GLN A 6 -9.91 -21.22 -15.76
C GLN A 6 -9.30 -20.12 -16.61
N VAL A 7 -10.17 -19.37 -17.29
CA VAL A 7 -9.77 -18.18 -18.03
C VAL A 7 -9.12 -17.25 -17.00
N ALA A 8 -7.87 -16.88 -17.24
CA ALA A 8 -7.16 -15.98 -16.35
C ALA A 8 -7.97 -14.68 -16.19
N PRO A 9 -8.02 -14.08 -15.00
CA PRO A 9 -8.72 -12.82 -14.79
C PRO A 9 -8.21 -11.73 -15.74
N SER A 10 -9.09 -10.88 -16.26
CA SER A 10 -8.74 -9.80 -17.20
C SER A 10 -7.68 -8.85 -16.64
N TRP A 11 -7.72 -8.59 -15.33
CA TRP A 11 -6.75 -7.75 -14.65
C TRP A 11 -5.34 -8.36 -14.65
N LEU A 12 -5.20 -9.69 -14.72
CA LEU A 12 -3.89 -10.33 -14.75
C LEU A 12 -3.21 -10.12 -16.11
N ALA A 13 -3.98 -10.21 -17.20
CA ALA A 13 -3.50 -9.86 -18.54
C ALA A 13 -3.11 -8.37 -18.60
N ARG A 14 -3.93 -7.48 -18.04
CA ARG A 14 -3.61 -6.05 -17.99
C ARG A 14 -2.32 -5.78 -17.21
N LEU A 15 -2.12 -6.46 -16.09
CA LEU A 15 -0.90 -6.34 -15.30
C LEU A 15 0.34 -6.78 -16.08
N ASP A 16 0.24 -7.89 -16.82
CA ASP A 16 1.35 -8.37 -17.64
C ASP A 16 1.66 -7.43 -18.82
N GLU A 17 0.64 -6.77 -19.41
CA GLU A 17 0.83 -5.69 -20.39
C GLU A 17 1.57 -4.49 -19.78
N MET A 18 1.10 -3.99 -18.62
CA MET A 18 1.77 -2.90 -17.90
C MET A 18 3.22 -3.23 -17.59
N ALA A 19 3.50 -4.47 -17.16
CA ALA A 19 4.87 -4.90 -16.86
C ALA A 19 5.75 -5.00 -18.11
N ALA A 20 5.18 -5.33 -19.27
CA ALA A 20 5.91 -5.39 -20.54
C ALA A 20 6.29 -3.99 -21.06
N ASP A 21 5.48 -2.98 -20.76
CA ASP A 21 5.72 -1.59 -21.17
C ASP A 21 6.75 -0.87 -20.28
N ILE A 22 7.06 -1.43 -19.11
CA ILE A 22 8.02 -0.87 -18.16
C ILE A 22 9.42 -1.44 -18.43
N ILE A 23 10.39 -0.55 -18.68
CA ILE A 23 11.82 -0.91 -18.74
C ILE A 23 12.39 -0.87 -17.31
N PRO A 24 12.73 -2.02 -16.68
CA PRO A 24 13.05 -2.05 -15.25
C PRO A 24 14.27 -1.23 -14.84
N SER A 25 15.27 -1.12 -15.73
CA SER A 25 16.47 -0.32 -15.49
C SER A 25 16.21 1.20 -15.51
N THR A 26 15.12 1.62 -16.15
CA THR A 26 14.75 3.04 -16.32
C THR A 26 13.69 3.46 -15.32
N TYR A 27 12.78 2.54 -14.96
CA TYR A 27 11.60 2.79 -14.13
C TYR A 27 11.51 1.78 -12.96
N PRO A 28 12.48 1.81 -12.03
CA PRO A 28 12.56 0.82 -10.95
C PRO A 28 11.41 0.97 -9.94
N ILE A 29 10.90 2.19 -9.71
CA ILE A 29 9.79 2.43 -8.78
C ILE A 29 8.52 1.80 -9.33
N GLU A 30 8.22 2.04 -10.61
CA GLU A 30 7.06 1.51 -11.31
C GLU A 30 7.12 -0.01 -11.38
N THR A 31 8.30 -0.58 -11.63
CA THR A 31 8.51 -2.03 -11.65
C THR A 31 8.23 -2.67 -10.29
N ASP A 32 8.85 -2.16 -9.22
CA ASP A 32 8.72 -2.76 -7.89
C ASP A 32 7.30 -2.57 -7.33
N THR A 33 6.69 -1.39 -7.50
CA THR A 33 5.32 -1.12 -7.05
C THR A 33 4.28 -1.97 -7.79
N LEU A 34 4.43 -2.18 -9.10
CA LEU A 34 3.57 -3.08 -9.87
C LEU A 34 3.72 -4.54 -9.40
N GLY A 35 4.94 -4.96 -9.06
CA GLY A 35 5.22 -6.26 -8.47
C GLY A 35 4.52 -6.48 -7.13
N ILE A 36 4.52 -5.46 -6.25
CA ILE A 36 3.81 -5.51 -4.97
C ILE A 36 2.30 -5.61 -5.19
N ILE A 37 1.74 -4.84 -6.12
CA ILE A 37 0.31 -4.92 -6.47
C ILE A 37 -0.05 -6.30 -7.02
N LYS A 38 0.80 -6.89 -7.87
CA LYS A 38 0.59 -8.27 -8.37
C LYS A 38 0.47 -9.27 -7.21
N LYS A 39 1.35 -9.18 -6.22
CA LYS A 39 1.29 -10.03 -5.02
C LYS A 39 0.01 -9.82 -4.22
N LEU A 40 -0.39 -8.57 -4.00
CA LEU A 40 -1.65 -8.22 -3.32
C LEU A 40 -2.86 -8.89 -3.99
N LEU A 41 -2.94 -8.82 -5.32
CA LEU A 41 -4.07 -9.37 -6.06
C LEU A 41 -4.07 -10.90 -6.11
N LEU A 42 -2.89 -11.53 -6.09
CA LEU A 42 -2.74 -12.99 -6.07
C LEU A 42 -2.81 -13.60 -4.67
N ALA A 43 -2.73 -12.79 -3.61
CA ALA A 43 -2.69 -13.25 -2.23
C ALA A 43 -3.91 -14.13 -1.90
N GLN A 44 -3.64 -15.30 -1.31
CA GLN A 44 -4.68 -16.18 -0.82
C GLN A 44 -5.04 -15.78 0.62
N GLY A 45 -6.33 -15.80 0.96
CA GLY A 45 -6.79 -15.53 2.33
C GLY A 45 -7.38 -14.15 2.55
N ASP A 46 -7.23 -13.64 3.77
CA ASP A 46 -7.87 -12.42 4.28
C ASP A 46 -7.36 -11.14 3.58
N ASP A 47 -8.31 -10.29 3.16
CA ASP A 47 -8.01 -9.07 2.43
C ASP A 47 -7.21 -8.07 3.27
N ASN A 48 -7.49 -7.95 4.58
CA ASN A 48 -6.78 -7.01 5.44
C ASN A 48 -5.32 -7.42 5.64
N ALA A 49 -5.06 -8.73 5.81
CA ALA A 49 -3.71 -9.25 5.89
C ALA A 49 -2.92 -8.99 4.60
N ALA A 50 -3.53 -9.24 3.43
CA ALA A 50 -2.89 -8.99 2.14
C ALA A 50 -2.58 -7.50 1.91
N VAL A 51 -3.52 -6.62 2.25
CA VAL A 51 -3.33 -5.16 2.17
C VAL A 51 -2.25 -4.68 3.13
N GLY A 52 -2.24 -5.19 4.37
CA GLY A 52 -1.23 -4.86 5.37
C GLY A 52 0.19 -5.22 4.92
N GLU A 53 0.36 -6.40 4.32
CA GLU A 53 1.64 -6.83 3.75
C GLU A 53 2.06 -5.93 2.58
N ALA A 54 1.14 -5.59 1.68
CA ALA A 54 1.44 -4.70 0.55
C ALA A 54 1.90 -3.30 1.02
N VAL A 55 1.23 -2.73 2.03
CA VAL A 55 1.65 -1.46 2.64
C VAL A 55 3.03 -1.59 3.28
N HIS A 56 3.31 -2.70 3.96
CA HIS A 56 4.62 -2.97 4.54
C HIS A 56 5.71 -3.05 3.46
N GLU A 57 5.48 -3.79 2.37
CA GLU A 57 6.42 -3.90 1.26
C GLU A 57 6.68 -2.54 0.59
N ILE A 58 5.64 -1.72 0.36
CA ILE A 58 5.79 -0.37 -0.22
C ILE A 58 6.65 0.52 0.67
N ARG A 59 6.39 0.50 1.98
CA ARG A 59 7.17 1.28 2.95
C ARG A 59 8.61 0.78 3.04
N SER A 60 8.82 -0.54 3.02
CA SER A 60 10.15 -1.12 3.00
C SER A 60 10.88 -0.68 1.73
N PHE A 61 10.27 -0.79 0.56
CA PHE A 61 10.83 -0.32 -0.71
C PHE A 61 11.30 1.13 -0.61
N TYR A 62 10.43 2.02 -0.12
CA TYR A 62 10.76 3.43 0.08
C TYR A 62 11.96 3.62 1.01
N THR A 63 11.93 3.01 2.20
CA THR A 63 12.93 3.24 3.26
C THR A 63 14.23 2.45 3.09
N THR A 64 14.27 1.40 2.26
CA THR A 64 15.46 0.54 2.13
C THR A 64 16.10 0.60 0.74
N LYS A 65 15.32 0.80 -0.32
CA LYS A 65 15.83 0.83 -1.69
C LYS A 65 15.97 2.24 -2.25
N LEU A 66 14.93 3.07 -2.09
CA LEU A 66 14.88 4.38 -2.74
C LEU A 66 15.56 5.47 -1.91
N PHE A 67 15.27 5.51 -0.61
CA PHE A 67 15.83 6.47 0.32
C PHE A 67 16.25 5.79 1.62
N PRO A 68 17.43 5.15 1.66
CA PRO A 68 17.93 4.56 2.88
C PRO A 68 18.08 5.64 3.98
N PRO A 69 17.95 5.30 5.27
CA PRO A 69 17.88 6.30 6.36
C PRO A 69 19.11 7.20 6.50
N ASN A 70 20.22 6.84 5.83
CA ASN A 70 21.47 7.58 5.83
C ASN A 70 21.69 8.38 4.53
N ASP A 71 20.72 8.40 3.61
CA ASP A 71 20.83 9.15 2.36
C ASP A 71 20.64 10.66 2.62
N PRO A 72 21.61 11.53 2.26
CA PRO A 72 21.48 12.97 2.42
C PRO A 72 20.28 13.57 1.66
N PHE A 73 19.90 13.00 0.50
CA PHE A 73 18.75 13.46 -0.27
C PHE A 73 17.42 13.24 0.45
N TYR A 74 17.34 12.17 1.25
CA TYR A 74 16.16 11.87 2.07
C TYR A 74 15.87 12.97 3.09
N ARG A 75 16.93 13.46 3.74
CA ARG A 75 16.80 14.49 4.78
C ARG A 75 16.28 15.81 4.21
N ASP A 76 16.63 16.10 2.96
CA ASP A 76 16.39 17.42 2.37
C ASP A 76 15.04 17.46 1.61
N LEU A 77 14.49 16.33 1.13
CA LEU A 77 13.22 16.26 0.39
C LEU A 77 12.40 14.97 0.64
N PRO A 78 11.97 14.67 1.88
CA PRO A 78 11.24 13.44 2.19
C PRO A 78 9.92 13.30 1.41
N ASP A 79 9.15 14.39 1.30
CA ASP A 79 7.84 14.41 0.62
C ASP A 79 7.94 14.11 -0.88
N HIS A 80 9.05 14.50 -1.52
CA HIS A 80 9.26 14.27 -2.95
C HIS A 80 9.49 12.79 -3.27
N GLY A 81 10.17 12.06 -2.39
CA GLY A 81 10.31 10.62 -2.55
C GLY A 81 9.00 9.87 -2.34
N VAL A 82 8.23 10.29 -1.34
CA VAL A 82 6.92 9.68 -1.05
C VAL A 82 5.97 9.89 -2.21
N SER A 83 5.94 11.09 -2.79
CA SER A 83 5.06 11.39 -3.92
C SER A 83 5.38 10.55 -5.15
N GLN A 84 6.65 10.20 -5.40
CA GLN A 84 7.01 9.28 -6.49
C GLN A 84 6.49 7.86 -6.24
N VAL A 85 6.74 7.28 -5.07
CA VAL A 85 6.32 5.90 -4.76
C VAL A 85 4.82 5.78 -4.66
N VAL A 86 4.16 6.69 -3.94
CA VAL A 86 2.70 6.69 -3.80
C VAL A 86 2.05 7.03 -5.13
N GLY A 87 2.63 7.96 -5.91
CA GLY A 87 2.17 8.29 -7.26
C GLY A 87 2.14 7.08 -8.18
N ALA A 88 3.25 6.33 -8.25
CA ALA A 88 3.31 5.10 -9.04
C ALA A 88 2.27 4.06 -8.60
N VAL A 89 2.07 3.88 -7.28
CA VAL A 89 1.04 2.96 -6.78
C VAL A 89 -0.36 3.43 -7.19
N VAL A 90 -0.65 4.74 -7.07
CA VAL A 90 -1.94 5.33 -7.44
C VAL A 90 -2.20 5.11 -8.93
N ASP A 91 -1.23 5.40 -9.79
CA ASP A 91 -1.36 5.24 -11.25
C ASP A 91 -1.64 3.77 -11.61
N HIS A 92 -0.86 2.84 -11.05
CA HIS A 92 -1.06 1.41 -11.27
C HIS A 92 -2.43 0.93 -10.80
N VAL A 93 -2.88 1.38 -9.63
CA VAL A 93 -4.19 1.00 -9.07
C VAL A 93 -5.32 1.49 -9.97
N PHE A 94 -5.29 2.75 -10.43
CA PHE A 94 -6.34 3.29 -11.28
C PHE A 94 -6.39 2.59 -12.64
N GLU A 95 -5.22 2.32 -13.21
CA GLU A 95 -5.13 1.60 -14.47
C GLU A 95 -5.68 0.17 -14.35
N LEU A 96 -5.29 -0.56 -13.30
CA LEU A 96 -5.78 -1.92 -13.03
C LEU A 96 -7.26 -1.95 -12.65
N ALA A 97 -7.76 -0.98 -11.89
CA ALA A 97 -9.16 -0.93 -11.47
C ALA A 97 -10.12 -0.88 -12.67
N SER A 98 -9.68 -0.31 -13.81
CA SER A 98 -10.45 -0.32 -15.06
C SER A 98 -10.63 -1.73 -15.66
N ALA A 99 -9.74 -2.66 -15.34
CA ALA A 99 -9.73 -4.04 -15.81
C ALA A 99 -10.25 -5.06 -14.78
N VAL A 100 -10.56 -4.62 -13.55
CA VAL A 100 -11.10 -5.46 -12.47
C VAL A 100 -12.60 -5.23 -12.30
N PRO A 101 -13.45 -6.26 -12.47
CA PRO A 101 -14.88 -6.14 -12.20
C PRO A 101 -15.16 -5.70 -10.75
N TRP A 102 -16.05 -4.72 -10.58
CA TRP A 102 -16.36 -4.09 -9.28
C TRP A 102 -16.71 -5.07 -8.15
N LYS A 103 -17.30 -6.22 -8.49
CA LYS A 103 -17.74 -7.23 -7.51
C LYS A 103 -16.63 -8.19 -7.07
N GLU A 104 -15.45 -8.15 -7.69
CA GLU A 104 -14.34 -9.01 -7.32
C GLU A 104 -13.58 -8.46 -6.10
N SER A 105 -13.07 -9.36 -5.25
CA SER A 105 -12.25 -9.00 -4.09
C SER A 105 -11.00 -8.21 -4.49
N ALA A 106 -10.46 -8.44 -5.69
CA ALA A 106 -9.39 -7.65 -6.28
C ALA A 106 -9.71 -6.15 -6.31
N HIS A 107 -10.96 -5.76 -6.62
CA HIS A 107 -11.34 -4.35 -6.66
C HIS A 107 -11.33 -3.74 -5.26
N LYS A 108 -11.84 -4.49 -4.28
CA LYS A 108 -11.80 -4.09 -2.86
C LYS A 108 -10.36 -3.94 -2.36
N ARG A 109 -9.48 -4.89 -2.66
CA ARG A 109 -8.06 -4.83 -2.26
C ARG A 109 -7.34 -3.63 -2.82
N LEU A 110 -7.59 -3.29 -4.08
CA LEU A 110 -7.04 -2.07 -4.71
C LEU A 110 -7.50 -0.80 -3.98
N ALA A 111 -8.79 -0.70 -3.66
CA ALA A 111 -9.33 0.44 -2.92
C ALA A 111 -8.77 0.51 -1.47
N ASP A 112 -8.75 -0.62 -0.77
CA ASP A 112 -8.24 -0.73 0.60
C ASP A 112 -6.75 -0.40 0.67
N LEU A 113 -5.96 -0.76 -0.35
CA LEU A 113 -4.56 -0.37 -0.45
C LEU A 113 -4.39 1.16 -0.45
N LEU A 114 -5.15 1.87 -1.29
CA LEU A 114 -5.08 3.33 -1.35
C LEU A 114 -5.50 4.00 -0.03
N ILE A 115 -6.54 3.47 0.61
CA ILE A 115 -7.00 3.94 1.93
C ILE A 115 -5.90 3.73 2.97
N ALA A 116 -5.36 2.52 3.06
CA ALA A 116 -4.34 2.17 4.05
C ALA A 116 -3.04 2.97 3.85
N LEU A 117 -2.63 3.24 2.60
CA LEU A 117 -1.48 4.10 2.31
C LEU A 117 -1.72 5.54 2.77
N LYS A 118 -2.92 6.11 2.55
CA LYS A 118 -3.28 7.44 3.03
C LYS A 118 -3.28 7.52 4.56
N GLU A 119 -3.84 6.52 5.24
CA GLU A 119 -3.86 6.43 6.71
C GLU A 119 -2.44 6.32 7.29
N ASN A 120 -1.58 5.51 6.68
CA ASN A 120 -0.18 5.37 7.11
C ASN A 120 0.62 6.66 6.86
N ALA A 121 0.43 7.30 5.71
CA ALA A 121 1.08 8.57 5.40
C ALA A 121 0.73 9.67 6.43
N THR A 122 -0.53 9.72 6.87
CA THR A 122 -1.01 10.71 7.85
C THR A 122 -0.63 10.38 9.29
N THR A 123 -0.47 9.10 9.64
CA THR A 123 -0.26 8.67 11.04
C THR A 123 1.21 8.55 11.41
N THR A 124 2.07 8.06 10.52
CA THR A 124 3.48 7.80 10.84
C THR A 124 4.46 8.70 10.09
N GLY A 125 3.99 9.43 9.07
CA GLY A 125 4.84 9.85 7.98
C GLY A 125 5.50 8.63 7.30
N PHE A 126 6.09 8.82 6.13
CA PHE A 126 7.07 7.86 5.61
C PHE A 126 8.45 8.08 6.26
N ASP A 127 8.46 8.58 7.50
CA ASP A 127 9.68 8.96 8.22
C ASP A 127 10.19 7.80 9.08
N PRO A 128 11.36 7.21 8.79
CA PRO A 128 11.97 6.20 9.66
C PRO A 128 12.45 6.82 10.98
N ALA A 129 12.62 8.14 11.08
CA ALA A 129 12.94 8.88 12.30
C ALA A 129 11.73 9.08 13.22
N VAL A 130 10.49 8.80 12.76
CA VAL A 130 9.34 8.60 13.64
C VAL A 130 9.45 7.23 14.32
N ARG A 131 10.50 7.07 15.12
CA ARG A 131 10.55 6.16 16.25
C ARG A 131 10.28 7.01 17.50
N ARG A 132 9.07 6.84 18.06
CA ARG A 132 8.51 7.46 19.30
C ARG A 132 7.89 8.85 19.03
N PHE A 133 6.69 9.21 19.47
CA PHE A 133 5.89 8.82 20.63
C PHE A 133 4.39 8.94 20.30
N THR A 134 3.59 7.89 20.50
CA THR A 134 2.38 7.91 21.36
C THR A 134 1.69 6.54 21.31
N LEU A 135 2.06 5.67 22.23
CA LEU A 135 1.07 4.85 22.91
C LEU A 135 0.18 5.83 23.69
N LEU A 136 -1.02 6.13 23.20
CA LEU A 136 -2.03 6.70 24.09
C LEU A 136 -2.91 5.54 24.57
N PRO A 137 -2.95 5.26 25.89
CA PRO A 137 -3.88 4.28 26.42
C PRO A 137 -5.30 4.77 26.15
N THR A 138 -6.14 3.87 25.63
CA THR A 138 -7.58 4.06 25.56
C THR A 138 -8.08 4.30 26.99
N ARG A 139 -8.18 5.58 27.40
CA ARG A 139 -8.90 5.93 28.62
C ARG A 139 -10.37 5.61 28.31
N ARG A 140 -10.79 4.39 28.67
CA ARG A 140 -12.20 4.10 28.95
C ARG A 140 -12.66 5.18 29.91
N ILE A 141 -13.53 6.06 29.45
CA ILE A 141 -14.36 6.86 30.34
C ILE A 141 -15.33 5.86 30.97
N ALA A 142 -14.86 5.20 32.03
CA ALA A 142 -15.72 4.51 32.96
C ALA A 142 -16.24 5.56 33.94
N HIS A 143 -17.57 5.61 34.06
CA HIS A 143 -18.30 6.42 35.02
C HIS A 143 -17.66 6.40 36.42
N SER A 144 -17.54 7.57 37.03
CA SER A 144 -17.66 7.70 38.49
C SER A 144 -18.38 9.01 38.79
N ARG A 145 -19.69 8.83 38.98
CA ARG A 145 -20.62 9.78 39.58
C ARG A 145 -20.27 9.84 41.08
N ALA A 146 -19.32 10.69 41.45
CA ALA A 146 -18.92 10.86 42.85
C ALA A 146 -18.26 12.21 43.16
N GLU A 147 -18.69 13.32 42.54
CA GLU A 147 -18.24 14.69 42.94
C GLU A 147 -19.34 15.75 42.69
N LEU A 148 -20.58 15.47 43.10
CA LEU A 148 -21.68 16.46 43.10
C LEU A 148 -22.48 16.48 44.41
N GLU A 149 -21.91 16.01 45.50
CA GLU A 149 -22.45 16.21 46.84
C GLU A 149 -21.32 16.60 47.79
N SER A 150 -20.95 17.89 47.74
CA SER A 150 -20.30 18.61 48.85
C SER A 150 -20.80 20.04 48.88
#